data_AF-A0A970FU45-F1
#
_entry.id   AF-A0A970FU45-F1
#
_cell.length_a   1.000
_cell.length_b   1.000
_cell.length_c   1.000
_cell.angle_alpha   90.00
_cell.angle_beta   90.00
_cell.angle_gamma   90.00
#
_symmetry.space_group_name_H-M   'P 1'
#
loop_
_entity.id
_entity.type
_entity.pdbx_description
1 polymer ?
#
loop_
_entity_poly.entity_id
_entity_poly.type
_entity_poly.pdbx_seq_one_letter_code
_entity_poly.pdbx_strand_id
1 'polypeptide(L)'
;MKTDCELISIIRQNKTELTHLIKNAHTISLQDEHPGENCSVVAIGRQDGQIVHMTLNADERRDDLYILAAYPHVNPIEAVVLYADEKAAILFNWCLEQGGMPPEQDEEEADVAYLARLVSWIKTNTLASAGEVLTDLIREQLLSDFDAEAELQETLDELHDHARGIVRLPPVDEDEGRDGTARTEPEHLAVPQDLIKLTRLEEKDGTDQKETES
;
A
#
# COMPACT_ATOMS: atom_id res chain seq x y z
N MET A 1 6.74 -24.01 16.19
CA MET A 1 6.61 -22.74 15.45
C MET A 1 8.01 -22.31 15.03
N LYS A 2 8.19 -21.87 13.79
CA LYS A 2 9.44 -21.38 13.23
C LYS A 2 9.87 -20.13 13.96
N THR A 3 11.15 -20.10 14.31
CA THR A 3 11.81 -18.94 14.91
C THR A 3 12.16 -17.91 13.84
N ASP A 4 12.40 -16.67 14.24
CA ASP A 4 12.76 -15.60 13.31
C ASP A 4 14.05 -15.92 12.53
N CYS A 5 15.03 -16.58 13.16
CA CYS A 5 16.24 -17.05 12.47
C CYS A 5 15.96 -18.11 11.39
N GLU A 6 14.97 -18.99 11.61
CA GLU A 6 14.55 -19.95 10.59
C GLU A 6 13.80 -19.25 9.45
N LEU A 7 12.93 -18.28 9.76
CA LEU A 7 12.23 -17.48 8.77
C LEU A 7 13.20 -16.68 7.89
N ILE A 8 14.20 -16.01 8.49
CA ILE A 8 15.29 -15.32 7.76
C ILE A 8 16.01 -16.28 6.80
N SER A 9 16.26 -17.51 7.25
CA SER A 9 16.95 -18.53 6.45
C SER A 9 16.10 -18.97 5.26
N ILE A 10 14.78 -19.16 5.45
CA ILE A 10 13.82 -19.47 4.38
C ILE A 10 13.77 -18.33 3.36
N ILE A 11 13.67 -17.08 3.82
CA ILE A 11 13.61 -15.91 2.92
C ILE A 11 14.88 -15.82 2.08
N ARG A 12 16.06 -15.96 2.69
CA ARG A 12 17.34 -15.90 1.98
C ARG A 12 17.50 -17.01 0.95
N GLN A 13 17.04 -18.22 1.25
CA GLN A 13 17.13 -19.36 0.34
C GLN A 13 16.18 -19.23 -0.85
N ASN A 14 15.04 -18.55 -0.67
CA ASN A 14 13.99 -18.43 -1.68
C ASN A 14 13.83 -17.00 -2.21
N LYS A 15 14.88 -16.16 -2.12
CA LYS A 15 14.82 -14.72 -2.45
C LYS A 15 14.17 -14.47 -3.80
N THR A 16 14.62 -15.14 -4.85
CA THR A 16 14.10 -14.94 -6.21
C THR A 16 12.63 -15.32 -6.35
N GLU A 17 12.20 -16.42 -5.74
CA GLU A 17 10.80 -16.85 -5.75
C GLU A 17 9.93 -15.84 -4.99
N LEU A 18 10.36 -15.41 -3.80
CA LEU A 18 9.64 -14.44 -2.99
C LEU A 18 9.52 -13.08 -3.66
N THR A 19 10.59 -12.57 -4.28
CA THR A 19 10.54 -11.33 -5.07
C THR A 19 9.52 -11.43 -6.21
N HIS A 20 9.47 -12.58 -6.91
CA HIS A 20 8.47 -12.79 -7.95
C HIS A 20 7.05 -12.85 -7.39
N LEU A 21 6.83 -13.55 -6.27
CA LEU A 21 5.53 -13.63 -5.61
C LEU A 21 5.06 -12.26 -5.10
N ILE A 22 5.96 -11.46 -4.53
CA ILE A 22 5.67 -10.10 -4.06
C ILE A 22 5.23 -9.21 -5.23
N LYS A 23 5.99 -9.23 -6.34
CA LYS A 23 5.62 -8.50 -7.57
C LYS A 23 4.26 -8.95 -8.10
N ASN A 24 3.99 -10.24 -8.08
CA ASN A 24 2.71 -10.79 -8.54
C ASN A 24 1.55 -10.37 -7.61
N ALA A 25 1.74 -10.42 -6.29
CA ALA A 25 0.75 -10.01 -5.32
C ALA A 25 0.38 -8.52 -5.47
N HIS A 26 1.38 -7.66 -5.64
CA HIS A 26 1.15 -6.24 -5.94
C HIS A 26 0.40 -6.05 -7.26
N THR A 27 0.80 -6.80 -8.30
CA THR A 27 0.11 -6.76 -9.60
C THR A 27 -1.37 -7.13 -9.49
N ILE A 28 -1.67 -8.22 -8.78
CA ILE A 28 -3.05 -8.67 -8.57
C ILE A 28 -3.84 -7.63 -7.77
N SER A 29 -3.23 -7.02 -6.75
CA SER A 29 -3.90 -6.02 -5.91
C SER A 29 -4.37 -4.78 -6.69
N LEU A 30 -3.68 -4.42 -7.78
CA LEU A 30 -4.02 -3.28 -8.63
C LEU A 30 -4.89 -3.64 -9.84
N GLN A 31 -5.08 -4.93 -10.11
CA GLN A 31 -5.87 -5.44 -11.23
C GLN A 31 -7.31 -5.81 -10.85
N ASP A 32 -7.65 -5.83 -9.56
CA ASP A 32 -9.00 -6.13 -9.13
C ASP A 32 -9.98 -5.03 -9.56
N GLU A 33 -10.94 -5.39 -10.42
CA GLU A 33 -11.99 -4.48 -10.89
C GLU A 33 -13.03 -4.17 -9.80
N HIS A 34 -13.06 -4.95 -8.72
CA HIS A 34 -13.97 -4.79 -7.59
C HIS A 34 -13.15 -4.71 -6.29
N PRO A 35 -12.38 -3.62 -6.09
CA PRO A 35 -11.59 -3.43 -4.89
C PRO A 35 -12.53 -3.47 -3.68
N GLY A 36 -12.44 -4.56 -2.94
CA GLY A 36 -13.23 -4.81 -1.74
C GLY A 36 -12.31 -4.93 -0.54
N GLU A 37 -12.74 -5.67 0.47
CA GLU A 37 -11.94 -5.96 1.66
C GLU A 37 -10.84 -7.01 1.39
N ASN A 38 -10.39 -7.19 0.15
CA ASN A 38 -9.43 -8.24 -0.19
C ASN A 38 -8.00 -7.72 -0.13
N CYS A 39 -7.07 -8.62 0.20
CA CYS A 39 -5.64 -8.35 0.27
C CYS A 39 -4.85 -9.50 -0.32
N SER A 40 -3.97 -9.21 -1.27
CA SER A 40 -3.02 -10.18 -1.83
C SER A 40 -1.79 -10.28 -0.93
N VAL A 41 -1.56 -11.48 -0.41
CA VAL A 41 -0.61 -11.73 0.67
C VAL A 41 0.44 -12.75 0.24
N VAL A 42 1.70 -12.44 0.52
CA VAL A 42 2.81 -13.40 0.47
C VAL A 42 3.25 -13.69 1.90
N ALA A 43 3.30 -14.96 2.27
CA ALA A 43 3.58 -15.36 3.64
C ALA A 43 4.38 -16.67 3.72
N ILE A 44 4.91 -16.95 4.91
CA ILE A 44 5.57 -18.21 5.26
C ILE A 44 4.79 -18.88 6.39
N GLY A 45 4.42 -20.14 6.21
CA GLY A 45 3.81 -20.96 7.25
C GLY A 45 4.72 -21.09 8.47
N ARG A 46 4.27 -20.66 9.64
CA ARG A 46 5.07 -20.72 10.88
C ARG A 46 5.23 -22.14 11.41
N GLN A 47 4.50 -23.13 10.90
CA GLN A 47 4.64 -24.51 11.37
C GLN A 47 5.60 -25.32 10.48
N ASP A 48 5.43 -25.23 9.17
CA ASP A 48 6.10 -26.05 8.17
C ASP A 48 7.16 -25.29 7.36
N GLY A 49 7.13 -23.95 7.37
CA GLY A 49 8.00 -23.10 6.56
C GLY A 49 7.57 -23.00 5.10
N GLN A 50 6.34 -23.41 4.76
CA GLN A 50 5.85 -23.36 3.39
C GLN A 50 5.62 -21.91 2.95
N ILE A 51 6.13 -21.54 1.76
CA ILE A 51 5.82 -20.25 1.14
C ILE A 51 4.43 -20.33 0.53
N VAL A 52 3.61 -19.34 0.81
CA VAL A 52 2.25 -19.24 0.30
C VAL A 52 1.99 -17.85 -0.29
N HIS A 53 1.18 -17.83 -1.35
CA HIS A 53 0.64 -16.63 -1.96
C HIS A 53 -0.87 -16.83 -2.08
N MET A 54 -1.65 -15.96 -1.45
CA MET A 54 -3.10 -16.10 -1.35
C MET A 54 -3.78 -14.74 -1.22
N THR A 55 -5.09 -14.72 -1.47
CA THR A 55 -5.94 -13.58 -1.17
C THR A 55 -6.65 -13.84 0.14
N LEU A 56 -6.55 -12.90 1.08
CA LEU A 56 -7.26 -12.91 2.36
C LEU A 56 -8.26 -11.76 2.38
N ASN A 57 -9.32 -11.89 3.18
CA ASN A 57 -10.08 -10.71 3.59
C ASN A 57 -9.23 -9.90 4.59
N ALA A 58 -9.31 -8.57 4.56
CA ALA A 58 -8.53 -7.64 5.37
C ALA A 58 -8.73 -7.86 6.88
N ASP A 59 -9.91 -8.36 7.28
CA ASP A 59 -10.24 -8.68 8.66
C ASP A 59 -9.85 -10.12 9.07
N GLU A 60 -9.39 -10.94 8.12
CA GLU A 60 -9.00 -12.33 8.39
C GLU A 60 -7.65 -12.40 9.11
N ARG A 61 -7.66 -12.91 10.35
CA ARG A 61 -6.44 -13.17 11.12
C ARG A 61 -5.91 -14.58 10.89
N ARG A 62 -4.61 -14.69 10.58
CA ARG A 62 -3.90 -15.95 10.32
C ARG A 62 -2.62 -16.07 11.14
N ASP A 63 -2.77 -16.41 12.41
CA ASP A 63 -1.65 -16.56 13.37
C ASP A 63 -0.68 -17.70 12.99
N ASP A 64 -1.13 -18.63 12.13
CA ASP A 64 -0.32 -19.70 11.56
C ASP A 64 0.67 -19.22 10.49
N LEU A 65 0.54 -17.99 10.01
CA LEU A 65 1.36 -17.39 8.96
C LEU A 65 2.27 -16.29 9.50
N TYR A 66 3.45 -16.17 8.90
CA TYR A 66 4.27 -14.97 8.97
C TYR A 66 4.10 -14.20 7.66
N ILE A 67 3.45 -13.05 7.72
CA ILE A 67 3.16 -12.20 6.57
C ILE A 67 4.44 -11.48 6.16
N LEU A 68 4.89 -11.70 4.94
CA LEU A 68 6.05 -11.01 4.36
C LEU A 68 5.62 -9.69 3.72
N ALA A 69 4.53 -9.74 2.96
CA ALA A 69 3.98 -8.58 2.28
C ALA A 69 2.46 -8.76 2.14
N ALA A 70 1.75 -7.65 2.21
CA ALA A 70 0.30 -7.59 2.10
C ALA A 70 -0.08 -6.37 1.26
N TYR A 71 -0.76 -6.61 0.14
CA TYR A 71 -1.18 -5.59 -0.80
C TYR A 71 -2.71 -5.51 -0.86
N PRO A 72 -3.32 -4.48 -0.25
CA PRO A 72 -4.76 -4.31 -0.27
C PRO A 72 -5.23 -4.08 -1.71
N HIS A 73 -6.37 -4.67 -2.07
CA HIS A 73 -6.97 -4.47 -3.38
C HIS A 73 -7.61 -3.09 -3.39
N VAL A 74 -7.04 -2.16 -4.16
CA VAL A 74 -7.47 -0.76 -4.20
C VAL A 74 -7.65 -0.34 -5.64
N ASN A 75 -8.57 0.62 -5.85
CA ASN A 75 -8.64 1.28 -7.14
C ASN A 75 -7.37 2.13 -7.33
N PRO A 76 -6.57 1.94 -8.40
CA PRO A 76 -5.34 2.71 -8.62
C PRO A 76 -5.51 4.24 -8.50
N ILE A 77 -6.65 4.78 -8.95
CA ILE A 77 -6.92 6.23 -8.85
C ILE A 77 -7.14 6.71 -7.40
N GLU A 78 -7.53 5.81 -6.49
CA GLU A 78 -7.72 6.10 -5.06
C GLU A 78 -6.42 5.93 -4.27
N ALA A 79 -5.47 5.16 -4.80
CA ALA A 79 -4.15 4.97 -4.21
C ALA A 79 -3.23 6.20 -4.34
N VAL A 80 -3.61 7.18 -5.19
CA VAL A 80 -2.81 8.38 -5.46
C VAL A 80 -3.68 9.64 -5.30
N VAL A 81 -3.16 10.62 -4.56
CA VAL A 81 -3.81 11.93 -4.46
C VAL A 81 -3.39 12.77 -5.66
N LEU A 82 -4.33 13.05 -6.55
CA LEU A 82 -4.13 13.93 -7.71
C LEU A 82 -5.10 15.10 -7.68
N TYR A 83 -4.55 16.31 -7.86
CA TYR A 83 -5.31 17.54 -8.04
C TYR A 83 -5.94 17.63 -9.44
N ALA A 84 -6.83 18.61 -9.63
CA ALA A 84 -7.62 18.72 -10.86
C ALA A 84 -6.76 19.06 -12.08
N ASP A 85 -5.76 19.92 -11.91
CA ASP A 85 -4.75 20.29 -12.91
C ASP A 85 -3.88 19.10 -13.30
N GLU A 86 -3.43 18.29 -12.34
CA GLU A 86 -2.64 17.08 -12.60
C GLU A 86 -3.44 16.06 -13.41
N LYS A 87 -4.70 15.81 -13.01
CA LYS A 87 -5.63 14.95 -13.76
C LYS A 87 -5.85 15.48 -15.18
N ALA A 88 -6.02 16.79 -15.33
CA ALA A 88 -6.22 17.42 -16.62
C ALA A 88 -4.99 17.28 -17.53
N ALA A 89 -3.78 17.48 -16.98
CA ALA A 89 -2.53 17.33 -17.72
C ALA A 89 -2.31 15.89 -18.22
N ILE A 90 -2.54 14.89 -17.35
CA ILE A 90 -2.44 13.47 -17.72
C ILE A 90 -3.41 13.14 -18.85
N LEU A 91 -4.68 13.52 -18.69
CA LEU A 91 -5.72 13.24 -19.69
C LEU A 91 -5.46 13.96 -21.01
N PHE A 92 -4.97 15.20 -20.97
CA PHE A 92 -4.62 15.97 -22.16
C PHE A 92 -3.47 15.29 -22.93
N ASN A 93 -2.39 14.92 -22.25
CA ASN A 93 -1.26 14.23 -22.87
C ASN A 93 -1.68 12.90 -23.48
N TRP A 94 -2.47 12.11 -22.76
CA TRP A 94 -3.03 10.86 -23.29
C TRP A 94 -3.84 11.12 -24.56
N CYS A 95 -4.70 12.15 -24.59
CA CYS A 95 -5.47 12.49 -25.79
C CYS A 95 -4.57 12.83 -26.99
N LEU A 96 -3.45 13.55 -26.76
CA LEU A 96 -2.48 13.86 -27.81
C LEU A 96 -1.78 12.61 -28.35
N GLU A 97 -1.42 11.67 -27.48
CA GLU A 97 -0.79 10.40 -27.87
C GLU A 97 -1.72 9.53 -28.71
N GLN A 98 -3.04 9.60 -28.47
CA GLN A 98 -4.05 8.95 -29.31
C GLN A 98 -4.27 9.68 -30.66
N GLY A 99 -3.53 10.75 -30.95
CA GLY A 99 -3.69 11.58 -32.14
C GLY A 99 -4.93 12.49 -32.10
N GLY A 100 -5.49 12.71 -30.90
CA GLY A 100 -6.60 13.62 -30.66
C GLY A 100 -6.18 15.08 -30.65
N MET A 101 -7.17 15.96 -30.63
CA MET A 101 -7.00 17.40 -30.42
C MET A 101 -7.96 17.84 -29.31
N PRO A 102 -7.62 17.53 -28.04
CA PRO A 102 -8.43 17.92 -26.90
C PRO A 102 -8.50 19.46 -26.77
N PRO A 103 -9.52 20.00 -26.08
CA PRO A 103 -9.56 21.43 -25.79
C PRO A 103 -8.33 21.84 -24.98
N GLU A 104 -7.76 23.01 -25.29
CA GLU A 104 -6.75 23.66 -24.46
C GLU A 104 -7.43 24.40 -23.29
N GLN A 105 -6.66 24.63 -22.21
CA GLN A 105 -7.10 25.44 -21.08
C GLN A 105 -6.93 26.92 -21.42
N ASP A 106 -7.99 27.68 -21.26
CA ASP A 106 -7.94 29.13 -21.43
C ASP A 106 -7.25 29.78 -20.20
N GLU A 107 -6.54 30.90 -20.36
CA GLU A 107 -5.76 31.55 -19.27
C GLU A 107 -6.59 31.92 -18.04
N GLU A 108 -7.91 32.16 -18.22
CA GLU A 108 -8.85 32.53 -17.15
C GLU A 108 -9.67 31.33 -16.64
N GLU A 109 -9.51 30.14 -17.22
CA GLU A 109 -10.30 28.95 -16.89
C GLU A 109 -9.75 28.23 -15.66
N ALA A 110 -10.62 27.99 -14.68
CA ALA A 110 -10.28 27.22 -13.48
C ALA A 110 -10.09 25.73 -13.80
N ASP A 111 -9.14 25.08 -13.12
CA ASP A 111 -8.72 23.69 -13.39
C ASP A 111 -9.87 22.68 -13.34
N VAL A 112 -10.81 22.85 -12.40
CA VAL A 112 -11.99 21.97 -12.29
C VAL A 112 -12.92 22.12 -13.50
N ALA A 113 -13.08 23.33 -14.01
CA ALA A 113 -13.90 23.59 -15.20
C ALA A 113 -13.23 23.03 -16.46
N TYR A 114 -11.91 23.21 -16.56
CA TYR A 114 -11.11 22.64 -17.65
C TYR A 114 -11.15 21.10 -17.64
N LEU A 115 -10.93 20.48 -16.48
CA LEU A 115 -11.03 19.04 -16.31
C LEU A 115 -12.41 18.51 -16.73
N ALA A 116 -13.49 19.21 -16.37
CA ALA A 116 -14.84 18.81 -16.77
C ALA A 116 -15.03 18.85 -18.31
N ARG A 117 -14.48 19.84 -19.00
CA ARG A 117 -14.47 19.90 -20.47
C ARG A 117 -13.68 18.76 -21.07
N LEU A 118 -12.48 18.47 -20.56
CA LEU A 118 -11.67 17.33 -21.00
C LEU A 118 -12.40 16.01 -20.83
N VAL A 119 -13.00 15.77 -19.67
CA VAL A 119 -13.80 14.57 -19.40
C VAL A 119 -14.96 14.45 -20.41
N SER A 120 -15.67 15.55 -20.68
CA SER A 120 -16.75 15.56 -21.67
C SER A 120 -16.24 15.30 -23.09
N TRP A 121 -15.07 15.84 -23.44
CA TRP A 121 -14.47 15.67 -24.74
C TRP A 121 -14.08 14.20 -24.96
N ILE A 122 -13.41 13.58 -23.99
CA ILE A 122 -13.01 12.15 -24.02
C ILE A 122 -14.25 11.29 -24.23
N LYS A 123 -15.27 11.46 -23.40
CA LYS A 123 -16.53 10.71 -23.52
C LYS A 123 -17.20 10.82 -24.90
N THR A 124 -17.00 11.94 -25.60
CA THR A 124 -17.64 12.21 -26.90
C THR A 124 -16.80 11.71 -28.08
N ASN A 125 -15.47 11.74 -27.94
CA ASN A 125 -14.55 11.53 -29.06
C ASN A 125 -13.76 10.21 -28.97
N THR A 126 -13.81 9.51 -27.84
CA THR A 126 -13.15 8.21 -27.64
C THR A 126 -14.16 7.16 -27.19
N LEU A 127 -13.73 5.89 -27.18
CA LEU A 127 -14.51 4.79 -26.60
C LEU A 127 -14.25 4.60 -25.10
N ALA A 128 -13.33 5.37 -24.52
CA ALA A 128 -12.90 5.25 -23.13
C ALA A 128 -13.56 6.34 -22.26
N SER A 129 -13.64 6.10 -20.96
CA SER A 129 -13.92 7.14 -19.98
C SER A 129 -12.62 7.72 -19.41
N ALA A 130 -12.66 8.98 -18.98
CA ALA A 130 -11.52 9.62 -18.32
C ALA A 130 -11.10 8.88 -17.03
N GLY A 131 -12.06 8.27 -16.32
CA GLY A 131 -11.78 7.47 -15.13
C GLY A 131 -10.99 6.22 -15.45
N GLU A 132 -11.39 5.47 -16.49
CA GLU A 132 -10.65 4.29 -16.96
C GLU A 132 -9.23 4.67 -17.40
N VAL A 133 -9.09 5.72 -18.21
CA VAL A 133 -7.78 6.22 -18.68
C VAL A 133 -6.86 6.55 -17.50
N LEU A 134 -7.34 7.34 -16.52
CA LEU A 134 -6.56 7.68 -15.34
C LEU A 134 -6.19 6.44 -14.53
N THR A 135 -7.15 5.52 -14.34
CA THR A 135 -6.93 4.29 -13.57
C THR A 135 -5.85 3.43 -14.22
N ASP A 136 -5.90 3.26 -15.54
CA ASP A 136 -4.94 2.46 -16.28
C ASP A 136 -3.53 3.06 -16.27
N LEU A 137 -3.42 4.36 -16.54
CA LEU A 137 -2.12 5.05 -16.53
C LEU A 137 -1.48 5.06 -15.13
N ILE A 138 -2.27 5.31 -14.09
CA ILE A 138 -1.77 5.27 -12.71
C ILE A 138 -1.36 3.85 -12.33
N ARG A 139 -2.13 2.82 -12.74
CA ARG A 139 -1.76 1.42 -12.53
C ARG A 139 -0.40 1.12 -13.17
N GLU A 140 -0.21 1.50 -14.43
CA GLU A 140 1.06 1.29 -15.13
C GLU A 140 2.23 1.97 -14.43
N GLN A 141 2.04 3.21 -13.95
CA GLN A 141 3.06 3.93 -13.21
C GLN A 141 3.40 3.22 -11.88
N LEU A 142 2.39 2.86 -11.07
CA LEU A 142 2.58 2.16 -9.80
C LEU A 142 3.32 0.83 -10.00
N LEU A 143 2.97 0.07 -11.05
CA LEU A 143 3.63 -1.19 -11.38
C LEU A 143 5.07 -1.01 -11.88
N SER A 144 5.35 0.09 -12.59
CA SER A 144 6.68 0.41 -13.11
C SER A 144 7.63 0.84 -11.99
N ASP A 145 7.13 1.62 -11.03
CA ASP A 145 7.93 2.17 -9.93
C ASP A 145 8.15 1.16 -8.79
N PHE A 146 7.38 0.07 -8.76
CA PHE A 146 7.44 -0.92 -7.69
C PHE A 146 8.73 -1.77 -7.72
N ASP A 147 9.53 -1.68 -6.66
CA ASP A 147 10.73 -2.48 -6.44
C ASP A 147 10.52 -3.60 -5.40
N ALA A 148 10.11 -4.77 -5.88
CA ALA A 148 9.90 -5.96 -5.05
C ALA A 148 11.17 -6.47 -4.33
N GLU A 149 12.37 -6.12 -4.81
CA GLU A 149 13.61 -6.52 -4.15
C GLU A 149 13.90 -5.64 -2.94
N ALA A 150 13.66 -4.33 -3.07
CA ALA A 150 13.74 -3.38 -1.96
C ALA A 150 12.74 -3.75 -0.84
N GLU A 151 11.49 -4.01 -1.19
CA GLU A 151 10.42 -4.43 -0.24
C GLU A 151 10.80 -5.70 0.55
N LEU A 152 11.31 -6.71 -0.14
CA LEU A 152 11.76 -7.95 0.50
C LEU A 152 12.96 -7.71 1.42
N GLN A 153 13.85 -6.80 1.05
CA GLN A 153 15.02 -6.46 1.85
C GLN A 153 14.62 -5.68 3.12
N GLU A 154 13.66 -4.77 3.03
CA GLU A 154 13.11 -4.07 4.20
C GLU A 154 12.48 -5.07 5.19
N THR A 155 11.64 -5.98 4.69
CA THR A 155 11.05 -7.05 5.51
C THR A 155 12.11 -7.92 6.19
N LEU A 156 13.19 -8.24 5.48
CA LEU A 156 14.33 -8.98 6.04
C LEU A 156 15.02 -8.22 7.16
N ASP A 157 15.19 -6.91 6.99
CA ASP A 157 15.86 -6.05 7.98
C ASP A 157 14.99 -5.89 9.24
N GLU A 158 13.68 -5.73 9.09
CA GLU A 158 12.71 -5.71 10.19
C GLU A 158 12.74 -7.04 10.97
N LEU A 159 12.74 -8.17 10.26
CA LEU A 159 12.81 -9.48 10.90
C LEU A 159 14.15 -9.73 11.60
N HIS A 160 15.26 -9.21 11.07
CA HIS A 160 16.56 -9.22 11.75
C HIS A 160 16.53 -8.43 13.05
N ASP A 161 15.91 -7.26 13.04
CA ASP A 161 15.80 -6.41 14.21
C ASP A 161 14.89 -7.04 15.27
N HIS A 162 13.77 -7.61 14.85
CA HIS A 162 12.88 -8.36 15.74
C HIS A 162 13.60 -9.55 16.39
N ALA A 163 14.38 -10.33 15.60
CA ALA A 163 15.17 -11.45 16.11
C ALA A 163 16.24 -11.02 17.14
N ARG A 164 16.68 -9.76 17.09
CA ARG A 164 17.64 -9.15 18.04
C ARG A 164 16.96 -8.42 19.19
N GLY A 165 15.62 -8.37 19.22
CA GLY A 165 14.85 -7.61 20.21
C GLY A 165 14.93 -6.10 20.02
N ILE A 166 15.33 -5.63 18.84
CA ILE A 166 15.38 -4.21 18.48
C ILE A 166 13.98 -3.80 18.00
N VAL A 167 13.45 -2.72 18.56
CA VAL A 167 12.21 -2.09 18.10
C VAL A 167 12.60 -0.84 17.34
N ARG A 168 12.37 -0.82 16.02
CA ARG A 168 12.50 0.41 15.24
C ARG A 168 11.37 1.35 15.65
N LEU A 169 11.72 2.62 15.89
CA LEU A 169 10.71 3.67 15.91
C LEU A 169 10.14 3.77 14.48
N PRO A 170 8.81 3.97 14.33
CA PRO A 170 8.27 4.27 13.02
C PRO A 170 9.04 5.45 12.41
N PRO A 171 9.18 5.52 11.08
CA PRO A 171 9.73 6.71 10.44
C PRO A 171 8.99 7.92 11.00
N VAL A 172 9.75 8.84 11.59
CA VAL A 172 9.20 10.11 12.03
C VAL A 172 8.97 10.87 10.73
N ASP A 173 7.71 11.16 10.41
CA ASP A 173 7.40 12.19 9.44
C ASP A 173 8.05 13.46 9.98
N GLU A 174 9.19 13.86 9.39
CA GLU A 174 9.82 15.14 9.69
C GLU A 174 8.95 16.26 9.10
N ASP A 175 7.77 16.47 9.70
CA ASP A 175 6.89 17.60 9.46
C ASP A 175 7.00 18.58 10.64
N GLU A 176 8.24 18.96 10.98
CA GLU A 176 8.51 20.12 11.82
C GLU A 176 9.67 20.92 11.25
N GLY A 177 9.36 21.82 10.31
CA GLY A 177 10.39 22.72 9.81
C GLY A 177 10.04 23.73 8.72
N ARG A 178 8.88 24.42 8.76
CA ARG A 178 8.78 25.83 8.32
C ARG A 178 7.44 26.48 8.67
N ASP A 179 7.59 27.56 9.43
CA ASP A 179 6.57 28.41 10.04
C ASP A 179 5.80 29.29 9.02
N GLY A 180 4.49 29.43 9.24
CA GLY A 180 3.73 30.65 8.93
C GLY A 180 2.90 30.73 7.64
N THR A 181 1.66 30.22 7.64
CA THR A 181 0.42 31.02 7.49
C THR A 181 -0.83 30.13 7.40
N ALA A 182 -1.85 30.52 8.17
CA ALA A 182 -3.11 29.81 8.40
C ALA A 182 -3.94 29.55 7.12
N ARG A 183 -4.41 28.31 6.93
CA ARG A 183 -5.68 27.99 6.27
C ARG A 183 -6.32 26.74 6.88
N THR A 184 -7.63 26.86 7.05
CA THR A 184 -8.61 25.92 7.63
C THR A 184 -8.52 24.49 7.10
N GLU A 185 -8.49 23.55 8.04
CA GLU A 185 -8.61 22.11 7.88
C GLU A 185 -9.92 21.71 7.16
N PRO A 186 -9.89 20.75 6.22
CA PRO A 186 -10.95 19.79 6.07
C PRO A 186 -10.57 18.51 6.85
N GLU A 187 -11.54 17.98 7.59
CA GLU A 187 -11.43 16.76 8.40
C GLU A 187 -10.73 15.63 7.63
N HIS A 188 -9.54 15.26 8.10
CA HIS A 188 -8.82 14.09 7.64
C HIS A 188 -9.64 12.84 7.96
N LEU A 189 -10.09 12.12 6.91
CA LEU A 189 -10.28 10.68 7.02
C LEU A 189 -8.90 10.06 7.23
N ALA A 190 -8.53 9.90 8.50
CA ALA A 190 -7.41 9.08 8.91
C ALA A 190 -7.64 7.66 8.38
N VAL A 191 -6.80 7.22 7.44
CA VAL A 191 -6.59 5.80 7.20
C VAL A 191 -6.07 5.22 8.52
N PRO A 192 -6.73 4.24 9.15
CA PRO A 192 -6.29 3.73 10.44
C PRO A 192 -4.94 3.03 10.29
N GLN A 193 -3.85 3.68 10.72
CA GLN A 193 -2.53 3.04 10.89
C GLN A 193 -2.48 2.09 12.11
N ASP A 194 -3.63 1.78 12.73
CA ASP A 194 -3.71 1.04 13.99
C ASP A 194 -3.85 -0.49 13.84
N LEU A 195 -3.65 -1.08 12.65
CA LEU A 195 -3.74 -2.53 12.47
C LEU A 195 -2.45 -3.33 12.72
N ILE A 196 -1.33 -2.68 13.08
CA ILE A 196 -0.09 -3.37 13.50
C ILE A 196 0.40 -2.89 14.87
N LYS A 197 -0.51 -2.82 15.85
CA LYS A 197 -0.14 -2.86 17.27
C LYS A 197 -1.12 -3.74 18.00
N LEU A 198 -0.81 -5.02 18.17
CA LEU A 198 -1.26 -5.85 19.30
C LEU A 198 -0.62 -7.24 19.27
N THR A 199 0.68 -7.30 19.56
CA THR A 199 1.26 -8.46 20.26
C THR A 199 2.31 -7.98 21.26
N ARG A 200 1.85 -7.39 22.37
CA ARG A 200 2.59 -7.34 23.65
C ARG A 200 1.62 -6.98 24.79
N LEU A 201 1.80 -7.65 25.92
CA LEU A 201 0.93 -7.82 27.11
C LEU A 201 0.13 -9.11 26.98
N GLU A 202 0.44 -10.20 27.69
CA GLU A 202 0.73 -10.27 29.12
C GLU A 202 1.91 -11.20 29.43
N GLU A 203 2.96 -10.67 30.06
CA GLU A 203 3.72 -11.41 31.07
C GLU A 203 4.41 -10.39 31.98
N LYS A 204 4.20 -10.58 33.30
CA LYS A 204 4.63 -9.78 34.48
C LYS A 204 3.55 -8.82 35.01
N ASP A 205 3.18 -8.85 36.28
CA ASP A 205 3.88 -9.28 37.50
C ASP A 205 2.90 -9.78 38.57
N GLY A 206 3.40 -10.56 39.53
CA GLY A 206 2.61 -10.94 40.71
C GLY A 206 3.32 -11.81 41.74
N THR A 207 4.57 -11.49 42.11
CA THR A 207 5.10 -11.89 43.42
C THR A 207 4.41 -11.07 44.52
N ASP A 208 3.72 -11.72 45.46
CA ASP A 208 4.04 -11.57 46.90
C ASP A 208 3.27 -12.55 47.84
N GLN A 209 4.08 -13.25 48.64
CA GLN A 209 3.99 -13.52 50.09
C GLN A 209 2.73 -14.08 50.80
N LYS A 210 2.97 -15.26 51.43
CA LYS A 210 2.70 -15.70 52.83
C LYS A 210 1.30 -15.59 53.45
N GLU A 211 0.83 -16.74 53.97
CA GLU A 211 0.35 -17.01 55.36
C GLU A 211 0.02 -18.53 55.46
N THR A 212 0.78 -19.41 56.15
CA THR A 212 0.64 -19.87 57.57
C THR A 212 -0.81 -19.86 58.08
N GLU A 213 -1.48 -21.00 58.25
CA GLU A 213 -1.67 -21.84 59.48
C GLU A 213 -2.96 -22.67 59.19
N SER A 214 -3.25 -23.89 59.65
CA SER A 214 -2.83 -24.81 60.71
C SER A 214 -3.06 -26.26 60.27
#